data_AF-A0A3D0WSL1-F1
#
_entry.id   AF-A0A3D0WSL1-F1
#
_cell.length_a   1.000
_cell.length_b   1.000
_cell.length_c   1.000
_cell.angle_alpha   90.00
_cell.angle_beta   90.00
_cell.angle_gamma   90.00
#
_symmetry.space_group_name_H-M   'P 1'
#
loop_
_entity.id
_entity.type
_entity.pdbx_description
1 polymer ?
#
loop_
_entity_poly.entity_id
_entity_poly.type
_entity_poly.pdbx_seq_one_letter_code
_entity_poly.pdbx_strand_id
1 'polypeptide(L)'
;MVYYNSPMYNYVDLPGRNLYILHANISELFAYIIYSKRNYFFNDAYAERVKAFSMRFLILLITLFLLAEIFLPKGYHKGFLVEYTGFFFVTKVIVFYFIYKFHQYRYKMGYAHHRVAILGVGDSDLVLGKLLMNNPSLGYKLVGYLSNNEYKPDVEILGELDELASLAENYKLNMLLVTDPRYFTRDNTKALLSQCNETGMRIRYVLMKGFWSNQSYTGKKIDSSRLFEMFNPQEIPLDKLTFRFVKRLFDILFSFVVIILIFSWLFPVIIVLIKLDSKGPL
;
A
#
# COMPACT_ATOMS: atom_id res chain seq x y z
N MET A 1 -6.15 1.35 29.39
CA MET A 1 -5.78 -0.05 29.71
C MET A 1 -4.48 -0.11 30.50
N VAL A 2 -3.38 0.47 29.99
CA VAL A 2 -2.07 0.49 30.69
C VAL A 2 -2.15 1.11 32.09
N TYR A 3 -2.77 2.28 32.23
CA TYR A 3 -2.91 2.94 33.54
C TYR A 3 -3.72 2.13 34.55
N TYR A 4 -4.87 1.56 34.14
CA TYR A 4 -5.74 0.77 35.02
C TYR A 4 -5.10 -0.51 35.56
N ASN A 5 -4.15 -1.08 34.81
CA ASN A 5 -3.43 -2.29 35.19
C ASN A 5 -2.03 -1.99 35.77
N SER A 6 -1.65 -0.71 35.83
CA SER A 6 -0.36 -0.30 36.40
C SER A 6 -0.50 -0.16 37.91
N PRO A 7 0.53 -0.52 38.70
CA PRO A 7 0.57 -0.27 40.14
C PRO A 7 0.25 1.19 40.49
N MET A 8 0.54 2.13 39.58
CA MET A 8 0.23 3.56 39.69
C MET A 8 -1.24 3.91 39.88
N TYR A 9 -2.16 3.05 39.43
CA TYR A 9 -3.60 3.31 39.52
C TYR A 9 -4.04 3.68 40.95
N ASN A 10 -3.42 3.05 41.94
CA ASN A 10 -3.72 3.25 43.35
C ASN A 10 -2.94 4.42 44.00
N TYR A 11 -1.97 5.01 43.29
CA TYR A 11 -1.07 6.05 43.83
C TYR A 11 -1.35 7.46 43.32
N VAL A 12 -2.18 7.62 42.28
CA VAL A 12 -2.39 8.91 41.63
C VAL A 12 -3.87 9.23 41.51
N ASP A 13 -4.23 10.43 41.98
CA ASP A 13 -5.56 11.00 41.89
C ASP A 13 -5.95 11.36 40.44
N LEU A 14 -7.23 11.66 40.22
CA LEU A 14 -7.75 12.02 38.89
C LEU A 14 -6.99 13.20 38.23
N PRO A 15 -6.64 14.30 38.96
CA PRO A 15 -5.80 15.37 38.44
C PRO A 15 -4.40 14.91 38.02
N GLY A 16 -3.71 14.13 38.85
CA GLY A 16 -2.38 13.63 38.54
C GLY A 16 -2.39 12.76 37.29
N ARG A 17 -3.40 11.91 37.12
CA ARG A 17 -3.56 11.08 35.91
C ARG A 17 -3.64 11.93 34.63
N ASN A 18 -4.44 12.99 34.66
CA ASN A 18 -4.58 13.88 33.50
C ASN A 18 -3.27 14.58 33.16
N LEU A 19 -2.48 14.96 34.18
CA LEU A 19 -1.17 15.56 34.00
C LEU A 19 -0.18 14.58 33.33
N TYR A 20 -0.16 13.31 33.75
CA TYR A 20 0.66 12.28 33.09
C TYR A 20 0.29 12.08 31.62
N ILE A 21 -1.02 12.05 31.31
CA ILE A 21 -1.50 11.91 29.94
C ILE A 21 -1.11 13.13 29.10
N LEU A 22 -1.29 14.34 29.63
CA LEU A 22 -0.89 15.57 28.95
C LEU A 22 0.62 15.61 28.69
N HIS A 23 1.41 15.28 29.70
CA HIS A 23 2.87 15.15 29.59
C HIS A 23 3.27 14.15 28.51
N ALA A 24 2.64 12.98 28.46
CA ALA A 24 2.94 11.96 27.45
C ALA A 24 2.62 12.44 26.03
N ASN A 25 1.48 13.10 25.82
CA ASN A 25 1.10 13.65 24.51
C ASN A 25 2.06 14.76 24.06
N ILE A 26 2.43 15.68 24.95
CA ILE A 26 3.39 16.75 24.64
C ILE A 26 4.75 16.12 24.29
N SER A 27 5.21 15.14 25.08
CA SER A 27 6.47 14.43 24.82
C SER A 27 6.48 13.72 23.47
N GLU A 28 5.36 13.12 23.07
CA GLU A 28 5.23 12.50 21.76
C GLU A 28 5.29 13.52 20.61
N LEU A 29 4.64 14.68 20.77
CA LEU A 29 4.71 15.78 19.79
C LEU A 29 6.15 16.24 19.57
N PHE A 30 6.90 16.48 20.66
CA PHE A 30 8.31 16.88 20.59
C PHE A 30 9.19 15.78 19.99
N ALA A 31 9.00 14.52 20.41
CA ALA A 31 9.73 13.39 19.85
C ALA A 31 9.47 13.27 18.33
N TYR A 32 8.22 13.43 17.89
CA TYR A 32 7.83 13.37 16.48
C TYR A 32 8.58 14.41 15.63
N ILE A 33 8.69 15.65 16.10
CA ILE A 33 9.45 16.70 15.39
C ILE A 33 10.91 16.28 15.16
N ILE A 34 11.52 15.60 16.14
CA ILE A 34 12.92 15.15 16.07
C ILE A 34 13.10 14.03 15.03
N TYR A 35 12.20 13.05 14.95
CA TYR A 35 12.35 11.88 14.06
C TYR A 35 11.58 11.97 12.73
N SER A 36 10.76 12.99 12.50
CA SER A 36 9.86 13.13 11.35
C SER A 36 10.57 13.09 9.98
N LYS A 37 11.88 13.35 9.91
CA LYS A 37 12.63 13.42 8.65
C LYS A 37 12.78 12.10 7.86
N ARG A 38 12.32 10.94 8.37
CA ARG A 38 12.32 9.65 7.62
C ARG A 38 10.91 9.08 7.49
N ASN A 39 10.32 9.24 6.31
CA ASN A 39 9.21 8.39 5.87
C ASN A 39 9.77 7.04 5.41
N TYR A 40 9.21 5.96 5.95
CA TYR A 40 9.64 4.58 5.67
C TYR A 40 8.72 3.96 4.62
N PHE A 41 9.30 3.29 3.62
CA PHE A 41 8.56 2.63 2.55
C PHE A 41 8.09 1.24 3.00
N PHE A 42 6.94 0.78 2.52
CA PHE A 42 6.32 -0.50 2.94
C PHE A 42 7.13 -1.76 2.56
N ASN A 43 8.24 -1.63 1.84
CA ASN A 43 9.09 -2.73 1.39
C ASN A 43 10.29 -3.00 2.32
N ASP A 44 10.45 -2.25 3.41
CA ASP A 44 11.55 -2.46 4.35
C ASP A 44 11.46 -3.83 5.04
N ALA A 45 12.59 -4.50 5.18
CA ALA A 45 12.69 -5.75 5.93
C ALA A 45 12.17 -5.57 7.37
N TYR A 46 11.56 -6.62 7.94
CA TYR A 46 11.01 -6.58 9.29
C TYR A 46 12.03 -6.06 10.33
N ALA A 47 13.27 -6.55 10.25
CA ALA A 47 14.35 -6.15 11.16
C ALA A 47 14.70 -4.65 11.07
N GLU A 48 14.77 -4.09 9.86
CA GLU A 48 15.05 -2.67 9.64
C GLU A 48 13.94 -1.79 10.24
N ARG A 49 12.69 -2.25 10.14
CA ARG A 49 11.56 -1.51 10.74
C ARG A 49 11.53 -1.62 12.27
N VAL A 50 11.84 -2.78 12.83
CA VAL A 50 11.98 -2.93 14.29
C VAL A 50 13.10 -2.02 14.80
N LYS A 51 14.26 -1.98 14.13
CA LYS A 51 15.37 -1.07 14.46
C LYS A 51 14.93 0.40 14.43
N ALA A 52 14.16 0.78 13.41
CA ALA A 52 13.59 2.13 13.31
C ALA A 52 12.62 2.45 14.45
N PHE A 53 11.74 1.51 14.83
CA PHE A 53 10.88 1.67 15.99
C PHE A 53 11.70 1.81 17.27
N SER A 54 12.69 0.97 17.50
CA SER A 54 13.55 1.03 18.68
C SER A 54 14.21 2.40 18.82
N MET A 55 14.76 2.96 17.73
CA MET A 55 15.36 4.30 17.77
C MET A 55 14.34 5.39 18.10
N ARG A 56 13.12 5.32 17.54
CA ARG A 56 12.06 6.30 17.82
C ARG A 56 11.57 6.22 19.27
N PHE A 57 11.42 5.00 19.79
CA PHE A 57 11.02 4.80 21.18
C PHE A 57 12.12 5.18 22.16
N LEU A 58 13.40 5.03 21.79
CA LEU A 58 14.52 5.56 22.57
C LEU A 58 14.46 7.09 22.66
N ILE A 59 14.25 7.77 21.53
CA ILE A 59 14.09 9.23 21.49
C ILE A 59 12.89 9.66 22.35
N LEU A 60 11.74 8.98 22.19
CA LEU A 60 10.55 9.24 23.01
C LEU A 60 10.83 9.08 24.50
N LEU A 61 11.55 8.02 24.90
CA LEU A 61 11.89 7.77 26.29
C LEU A 61 12.77 8.89 26.87
N ILE A 62 13.80 9.31 26.13
CA ILE A 62 14.64 10.45 26.52
C ILE A 62 13.80 11.73 26.67
N THR A 63 12.94 12.02 25.70
CA THR A 63 12.07 13.21 25.71
C THR A 63 11.07 13.17 26.88
N LEU A 64 10.48 12.01 27.18
CA LEU A 64 9.60 11.82 28.34
C LEU A 64 10.33 12.15 29.64
N PHE A 65 11.53 11.60 29.86
CA PHE A 65 12.29 11.87 31.08
C PHE A 65 12.71 13.34 31.20
N LEU A 66 13.15 13.97 30.11
CA LEU A 66 13.53 15.39 30.13
C LEU A 66 12.34 16.31 30.45
N LEU A 67 11.19 16.06 29.84
CA LEU A 67 9.99 16.85 30.09
C LEU A 67 9.34 16.52 31.44
N ALA A 68 9.55 15.32 31.98
CA ALA A 68 9.02 14.93 33.27
C ALA A 68 9.58 15.79 34.39
N GLU A 69 10.88 16.14 34.33
CA GLU A 69 11.51 17.04 35.31
C GLU A 69 10.94 18.47 35.28
N ILE A 70 10.28 18.87 34.19
CA ILE A 70 9.70 20.21 34.04
C ILE A 70 8.20 20.20 34.38
N PHE A 71 7.46 19.19 33.90
CA PHE A 71 6.00 19.17 33.91
C PHE A 71 5.38 18.30 35.01
N LEU A 72 6.10 17.32 35.55
CA LEU A 72 5.56 16.42 36.57
C LEU A 72 5.97 16.86 37.98
N PRO A 73 5.13 16.61 39.00
CA PRO A 73 5.43 16.97 40.38
C PRO A 73 6.65 16.19 40.90
N LYS A 74 7.34 16.77 41.89
CA LYS A 74 8.45 16.09 42.58
C LYS A 74 7.94 14.77 43.20
N GLY A 75 8.67 13.68 42.96
CA GLY A 75 8.27 12.34 43.41
C GLY A 75 7.41 11.57 42.40
N TYR A 76 7.29 12.04 41.16
CA TYR A 76 6.62 11.31 40.08
C TYR A 76 7.21 9.89 39.90
N HIS A 77 6.36 8.90 39.61
CA HIS A 77 6.81 7.52 39.45
C HIS A 77 7.45 7.31 38.08
N LYS A 78 8.78 7.21 38.06
CA LYS A 78 9.59 6.96 36.87
C LYS A 78 9.28 5.64 36.17
N GLY A 79 8.91 4.60 36.96
CA GLY A 79 8.54 3.29 36.43
C GLY A 79 7.36 3.36 35.46
N PHE A 80 6.39 4.25 35.72
CA PHE A 80 5.22 4.42 34.86
C PHE A 80 5.58 4.89 33.44
N LEU A 81 6.57 5.78 33.30
CA LEU A 81 7.02 6.25 31.98
C LEU A 81 7.64 5.11 31.17
N VAL A 82 8.37 4.22 31.84
CA VAL A 82 8.98 3.03 31.23
C VAL A 82 7.91 2.00 30.87
N GLU A 83 6.98 1.71 31.78
CA GLU A 83 5.84 0.81 31.54
C GLU A 83 5.00 1.27 30.35
N TYR A 84 4.62 2.55 30.33
CA TYR A 84 3.90 3.19 29.24
C TYR A 84 4.64 2.99 27.91
N THR A 85 5.90 3.42 27.85
CA THR A 85 6.71 3.38 26.63
C THR A 85 6.93 1.95 26.14
N GLY A 86 7.23 1.03 27.07
CA GLY A 86 7.43 -0.38 26.79
C GLY A 86 6.17 -1.07 26.26
N PHE A 87 5.01 -0.80 26.87
CA PHE A 87 3.74 -1.34 26.41
C PHE A 87 3.42 -0.91 24.97
N PHE A 88 3.57 0.38 24.65
CA PHE A 88 3.33 0.88 23.30
C PHE A 88 4.35 0.33 22.29
N PHE A 89 5.62 0.16 22.69
CA PHE A 89 6.64 -0.46 21.85
C PHE A 89 6.28 -1.90 21.51
N VAL A 90 5.98 -2.73 22.52
CA VAL A 90 5.62 -4.13 22.37
C VAL A 90 4.38 -4.27 21.50
N THR A 91 3.33 -3.50 21.78
CA THR A 91 2.10 -3.48 20.98
C THR A 91 2.39 -3.17 19.52
N LYS A 92 3.22 -2.16 19.24
CA LYS A 92 3.58 -1.77 17.87
C LYS A 92 4.37 -2.85 17.14
N VAL A 93 5.32 -3.49 17.82
CA VAL A 93 6.11 -4.60 17.25
C VAL A 93 5.20 -5.79 16.94
N ILE A 94 4.29 -6.15 17.84
CA ILE A 94 3.33 -7.26 17.64
C ILE A 94 2.39 -6.96 16.47
N VAL A 95 1.75 -5.78 16.46
CA VAL A 95 0.86 -5.37 15.35
C VAL A 95 1.61 -5.39 14.03
N PHE A 96 2.84 -4.85 13.99
CA PHE A 96 3.64 -4.87 12.78
C PHE A 96 4.06 -6.28 12.36
N TYR A 97 4.35 -7.18 13.30
CA TYR A 97 4.61 -8.59 13.00
C TYR A 97 3.42 -9.25 12.32
N PHE A 98 2.20 -9.04 12.82
CA PHE A 98 1.00 -9.56 12.17
C PHE A 98 0.76 -8.95 10.79
N ILE A 99 0.95 -7.64 10.63
CA ILE A 99 0.88 -6.97 9.31
C ILE A 99 1.91 -7.58 8.36
N TYR A 100 3.16 -7.75 8.80
CA TYR A 100 4.24 -8.33 8.01
C TYR A 100 3.94 -9.78 7.60
N LYS A 101 3.45 -10.61 8.53
CA LYS A 101 3.04 -11.99 8.25
C LYS A 101 1.85 -12.06 7.31
N PHE A 102 0.88 -11.19 7.48
CA PHE A 102 -0.26 -11.08 6.57
C PHE A 102 0.18 -10.72 5.16
N HIS A 103 1.09 -9.74 5.01
CA HIS A 103 1.70 -9.41 3.73
C HIS A 103 2.44 -10.61 3.13
N GLN A 104 3.31 -11.29 3.89
CA GLN A 104 4.00 -12.48 3.39
C GLN A 104 3.04 -13.58 2.94
N TYR A 105 1.97 -13.83 3.70
CA TYR A 105 0.96 -14.81 3.36
C TYR A 105 0.23 -14.44 2.05
N ARG A 106 -0.19 -13.19 1.91
CA ARG A 106 -0.81 -12.65 0.69
C ARG A 106 0.11 -12.79 -0.54
N TYR A 107 1.41 -12.57 -0.36
CA TYR A 107 2.42 -12.82 -1.39
C TYR A 107 2.49 -14.31 -1.72
N LYS A 108 2.72 -15.20 -0.74
CA LYS A 108 2.85 -16.66 -0.97
C LYS A 108 1.63 -17.28 -1.66
N MET A 109 0.43 -16.81 -1.33
CA MET A 109 -0.82 -17.32 -1.90
C MET A 109 -1.14 -16.81 -3.31
N GLY A 110 -0.28 -15.97 -3.91
CA GLY A 110 -0.50 -15.48 -5.28
C GLY A 110 -1.53 -14.36 -5.42
N TYR A 111 -2.33 -14.07 -4.39
CA TYR A 111 -3.39 -13.03 -4.41
C TYR A 111 -2.90 -11.59 -4.63
N ALA A 112 -1.58 -11.37 -4.55
CA ALA A 112 -0.95 -10.06 -4.74
C ALA A 112 -0.09 -9.96 -6.00
N HIS A 113 -0.13 -10.96 -6.89
CA HIS A 113 0.66 -10.92 -8.12
C HIS A 113 -0.19 -10.47 -9.31
N HIS A 114 0.18 -9.35 -9.91
CA HIS A 114 -0.26 -9.02 -11.26
C HIS A 114 0.42 -10.01 -12.22
N ARG A 115 -0.37 -10.79 -12.95
CA ARG A 115 0.11 -11.58 -14.09
C ARG A 115 0.46 -10.62 -15.21
N VAL A 116 1.75 -10.56 -15.52
CA VAL A 116 2.29 -9.56 -16.43
C VAL A 116 2.84 -10.21 -17.69
N ALA A 117 2.60 -9.55 -18.82
CA ALA A 117 3.34 -9.76 -20.06
C ALA A 117 4.24 -8.56 -20.32
N ILE A 118 5.41 -8.78 -20.93
CA ILE A 118 6.33 -7.72 -21.35
C ILE A 118 6.20 -7.55 -22.86
N LEU A 119 5.95 -6.32 -23.33
CA LEU A 119 5.97 -5.96 -24.75
C LEU A 119 7.38 -5.46 -25.12
N GLY A 120 8.14 -6.36 -25.74
CA GLY A 120 9.55 -6.21 -26.07
C GLY A 120 10.37 -7.46 -25.75
N VAL A 121 11.36 -7.77 -26.59
CA VAL A 121 12.29 -8.91 -26.42
C VAL A 121 13.77 -8.48 -26.49
N GLY A 122 14.04 -7.20 -26.24
CA GLY A 122 15.38 -6.65 -26.11
C GLY A 122 16.13 -7.24 -24.91
N ASP A 123 17.46 -7.09 -24.86
CA ASP A 123 18.25 -7.64 -23.75
C ASP A 123 17.89 -7.02 -22.39
N SER A 124 17.49 -5.74 -22.42
CA SER A 124 16.85 -5.01 -21.31
C SER A 124 15.64 -5.74 -20.73
N ASP A 125 14.83 -6.31 -21.62
CA ASP A 125 13.52 -6.87 -21.30
C ASP A 125 13.70 -8.24 -20.65
N LEU A 126 14.71 -8.98 -21.09
CA LEU A 126 15.13 -10.25 -20.48
C LEU A 126 15.71 -10.05 -19.08
N VAL A 127 16.47 -8.97 -18.87
CA VAL A 127 16.96 -8.61 -17.54
C VAL A 127 15.80 -8.25 -16.62
N LEU A 128 14.83 -7.47 -17.12
CA LEU A 128 13.60 -7.15 -16.38
C LEU A 128 12.83 -8.43 -16.04
N GLY A 129 12.62 -9.32 -17.01
CA GLY A 129 11.90 -10.56 -16.77
C GLY A 129 12.58 -11.46 -15.74
N LYS A 130 13.91 -11.63 -15.82
CA LYS A 130 14.69 -12.35 -14.79
C LYS A 130 14.54 -11.69 -13.41
N LEU A 131 14.53 -10.36 -13.35
CA LEU A 131 14.32 -9.63 -12.10
C LEU A 131 12.94 -9.92 -11.52
N LEU A 132 11.87 -9.87 -12.34
CA LEU A 132 10.50 -10.17 -11.90
C LEU A 132 10.37 -11.62 -11.41
N MET A 133 10.95 -12.57 -12.13
CA MET A 133 10.94 -13.99 -11.75
C MET A 133 11.70 -14.26 -10.44
N ASN A 134 12.86 -13.61 -10.26
CA ASN A 134 13.71 -13.79 -9.08
C ASN A 134 13.23 -13.00 -7.85
N ASN A 135 12.33 -12.03 -8.02
CA ASN A 135 11.81 -11.20 -6.94
C ASN A 135 10.27 -11.21 -6.88
N PRO A 136 9.63 -12.34 -6.50
CA PRO A 136 8.17 -12.41 -6.36
C PRO A 136 7.58 -11.36 -5.38
N SER A 137 8.38 -10.86 -4.44
CA SER A 137 8.00 -9.78 -3.53
C SER A 137 7.59 -8.48 -4.22
N LEU A 138 7.93 -8.29 -5.49
CA LEU A 138 7.49 -7.14 -6.29
C LEU A 138 6.00 -7.21 -6.65
N GLY A 139 5.33 -8.34 -6.44
CA GLY A 139 3.91 -8.50 -6.76
C GLY A 139 3.64 -8.61 -8.26
N TYR A 140 4.62 -9.09 -9.03
CA TYR A 140 4.47 -9.38 -10.46
C TYR A 140 4.80 -10.85 -10.72
N LYS A 141 3.96 -11.52 -11.51
CA LYS A 141 4.23 -12.85 -12.03
C LYS A 141 4.37 -12.74 -13.54
N LEU A 142 5.60 -12.81 -14.04
CA LEU A 142 5.84 -12.85 -15.47
C LEU A 142 5.20 -14.12 -16.05
N VAL A 143 4.36 -13.94 -17.06
CA VAL A 143 3.74 -15.02 -17.82
C VAL A 143 4.50 -15.29 -19.12
N GLY A 144 4.99 -14.24 -19.77
CA GLY A 144 5.77 -14.36 -21.00
C GLY A 144 5.94 -13.00 -21.68
N TYR A 145 6.41 -13.05 -22.93
CA TYR A 145 6.73 -11.86 -23.72
C TYR A 145 5.81 -11.74 -24.94
N LEU A 146 5.60 -10.51 -25.39
CA LEU A 146 4.90 -10.18 -26.63
C LEU A 146 5.88 -9.47 -27.55
N SER A 147 5.90 -9.86 -28.81
CA SER A 147 6.77 -9.28 -29.82
C SER A 147 6.16 -9.45 -31.21
N ASN A 148 6.23 -8.39 -32.02
CA ASN A 148 5.88 -8.46 -33.44
C ASN A 148 7.16 -8.74 -34.23
N ASN A 149 7.28 -9.94 -34.78
CA ASN A 149 8.36 -10.39 -35.69
C ASN A 149 9.79 -10.57 -35.14
N GLU A 150 10.02 -10.53 -33.82
CA GLU A 150 11.35 -10.88 -33.24
C GLU A 150 11.29 -12.20 -32.48
N TYR A 151 11.88 -13.24 -33.05
CA TYR A 151 12.02 -14.55 -32.41
C TYR A 151 13.35 -14.64 -31.65
N LYS A 152 13.28 -14.97 -30.35
CA LYS A 152 14.45 -15.37 -29.55
C LYS A 152 14.23 -16.79 -29.00
N PRO A 153 15.14 -17.75 -29.26
CA PRO A 153 14.93 -19.15 -28.93
C PRO A 153 14.85 -19.43 -27.42
N ASP A 154 15.45 -18.59 -26.57
CA ASP A 154 15.50 -18.78 -25.12
C ASP A 154 14.35 -18.08 -24.37
N VAL A 155 13.34 -17.59 -25.09
CA VAL A 155 12.29 -16.71 -24.54
C VAL A 155 10.92 -17.25 -24.91
N GLU A 156 10.05 -17.42 -23.91
CA GLU A 156 8.66 -17.81 -24.12
C GLU A 156 7.86 -16.60 -24.66
N ILE A 157 7.73 -16.55 -25.99
CA ILE A 157 6.91 -15.56 -26.70
C ILE A 157 5.48 -16.10 -26.76
N LEU A 158 4.54 -15.37 -26.16
CA LEU A 158 3.14 -15.76 -26.08
C LEU A 158 2.37 -15.51 -27.38
N GLY A 159 2.81 -14.50 -28.15
CA GLY A 159 2.17 -14.07 -29.39
C GLY A 159 2.47 -12.61 -29.72
N GLU A 160 1.69 -12.07 -30.65
CA GLU A 160 1.80 -10.69 -31.11
C GLU A 160 0.86 -9.74 -30.35
N LEU A 161 1.08 -8.44 -30.51
CA LEU A 161 0.23 -7.42 -29.89
C LEU A 161 -1.23 -7.47 -30.39
N ASP A 162 -1.45 -7.91 -31.64
CA ASP A 162 -2.79 -7.99 -32.22
C ASP A 162 -3.63 -9.11 -31.57
N GLU A 163 -2.98 -10.11 -30.97
CA GLU A 163 -3.61 -11.21 -30.24
C GLU A 163 -3.80 -10.89 -28.75
N LEU A 164 -3.53 -9.65 -28.32
CA LEU A 164 -3.53 -9.28 -26.90
C LEU A 164 -4.84 -9.63 -26.18
N ALA A 165 -5.99 -9.50 -26.85
CA ALA A 165 -7.28 -9.82 -26.26
C ALA A 165 -7.44 -11.31 -25.92
N SER A 166 -7.09 -12.20 -26.86
CA SER A 166 -7.16 -13.65 -26.63
C SER A 166 -6.11 -14.10 -25.60
N LEU A 167 -4.91 -13.52 -25.66
CA LEU A 167 -3.84 -13.80 -24.71
C LEU A 167 -4.20 -13.33 -23.30
N ALA A 168 -4.83 -12.17 -23.17
CA ALA A 168 -5.27 -11.64 -21.89
C ALA A 168 -6.30 -12.56 -21.20
N GLU A 169 -7.25 -13.12 -21.97
CA GLU A 169 -8.24 -14.05 -21.44
C GLU A 169 -7.63 -15.43 -21.10
N ASN A 170 -6.92 -16.04 -22.06
CA ASN A 170 -6.34 -17.39 -21.92
C ASN A 170 -5.33 -17.46 -20.78
N TYR A 171 -4.44 -16.46 -20.70
CA TYR A 171 -3.39 -16.40 -19.70
C TYR A 171 -3.77 -15.53 -18.49
N LYS A 172 -5.01 -15.03 -18.40
CA LYS A 172 -5.50 -14.16 -17.31
C LYS A 172 -4.53 -12.99 -17.03
N LEU A 173 -4.03 -12.36 -18.09
CA LEU A 173 -3.14 -11.21 -17.97
C LEU A 173 -3.92 -10.04 -17.40
N ASN A 174 -3.34 -9.32 -16.46
CA ASN A 174 -3.94 -8.12 -15.86
C ASN A 174 -3.03 -6.90 -15.94
N MET A 175 -1.81 -7.05 -16.46
CA MET A 175 -0.94 -5.92 -16.75
C MET A 175 0.01 -6.19 -17.92
N LEU A 176 0.22 -5.16 -18.73
CA LEU A 176 1.21 -5.09 -19.79
C LEU A 176 2.33 -4.14 -19.38
N LEU A 177 3.57 -4.64 -19.39
CA LEU A 177 4.77 -3.85 -19.20
C LEU A 177 5.34 -3.51 -20.58
N VAL A 178 5.29 -2.24 -20.96
CA VAL A 178 5.78 -1.78 -22.26
C VAL A 178 7.21 -1.28 -22.08
N THR A 179 8.17 -2.01 -22.65
CA THR A 179 9.60 -1.65 -22.62
C THR A 179 10.09 -1.21 -23.99
N ASP A 180 9.42 -1.62 -25.07
CA ASP A 180 9.78 -1.27 -26.43
C ASP A 180 9.56 0.24 -26.73
N PRO A 181 10.64 0.99 -27.06
CA PRO A 181 10.57 2.43 -27.34
C PRO A 181 9.65 2.82 -28.49
N ARG A 182 9.35 1.91 -29.43
CA ARG A 182 8.42 2.16 -30.55
C ARG A 182 7.04 2.61 -30.06
N TYR A 183 6.66 2.18 -28.86
CA TYR A 183 5.36 2.46 -28.27
C TYR A 183 5.36 3.66 -27.32
N PHE A 184 6.47 4.38 -27.17
CA PHE A 184 6.59 5.55 -26.28
C PHE A 184 6.11 6.85 -26.96
N THR A 185 5.56 6.77 -28.16
CA THR A 185 4.91 7.90 -28.84
C THR A 185 3.49 8.09 -28.32
N ARG A 186 2.98 9.33 -28.38
CA ARG A 186 1.64 9.67 -27.88
C ARG A 186 0.54 8.87 -28.58
N ASP A 187 0.66 8.67 -29.89
CA ASP A 187 -0.39 8.05 -30.69
C ASP A 187 -0.39 6.53 -30.49
N ASN A 188 0.78 5.89 -30.45
CA ASN A 188 0.89 4.46 -30.12
C ASN A 188 0.45 4.19 -28.67
N THR A 189 0.77 5.09 -27.74
CA THR A 189 0.29 5.00 -26.35
C THR A 189 -1.23 5.04 -26.28
N LYS A 190 -1.87 5.94 -27.03
CA LYS A 190 -3.34 6.01 -27.07
C LYS A 190 -3.97 4.74 -27.66
N ALA A 191 -3.39 4.22 -28.74
CA ALA A 191 -3.87 2.98 -29.38
C ALA A 191 -3.77 1.78 -28.41
N LEU A 192 -2.60 1.59 -27.79
CA LEU A 192 -2.39 0.56 -26.76
C LEU A 192 -3.36 0.71 -25.59
N LEU A 193 -3.55 1.95 -25.11
CA LEU A 193 -4.46 2.24 -24.00
C LEU A 193 -5.92 1.89 -24.33
N SER A 194 -6.36 2.11 -25.57
CA SER A 194 -7.67 1.66 -26.03
C SER A 194 -7.79 0.14 -25.97
N GLN A 195 -6.84 -0.59 -26.57
CA GLN A 195 -6.85 -2.06 -26.58
C GLN A 195 -6.79 -2.67 -25.17
N CYS A 196 -5.98 -2.09 -24.28
CA CYS A 196 -5.87 -2.57 -22.91
C CYS A 196 -7.10 -2.23 -22.07
N ASN A 197 -7.76 -1.09 -22.32
CA ASN A 197 -9.00 -0.74 -21.63
C ASN A 197 -10.15 -1.70 -22.00
N GLU A 198 -10.25 -2.09 -23.28
CA GLU A 198 -11.25 -3.05 -23.77
C GLU A 198 -11.09 -4.43 -23.11
N THR A 199 -9.84 -4.84 -22.86
CA THR A 199 -9.51 -6.12 -22.20
C THR A 199 -9.45 -6.03 -20.67
N GLY A 200 -9.60 -4.83 -20.09
CA GLY A 200 -9.49 -4.59 -18.65
C GLY A 200 -8.06 -4.70 -18.10
N MET A 201 -7.05 -4.67 -18.97
CA MET A 201 -5.66 -4.80 -18.61
C MET A 201 -5.01 -3.45 -18.28
N ARG A 202 -4.11 -3.43 -17.29
CA ARG A 202 -3.36 -2.22 -16.91
C ARG A 202 -2.12 -2.06 -17.77
N ILE A 203 -1.76 -0.83 -18.16
CA ILE A 203 -0.50 -0.55 -18.87
C ILE A 203 0.49 0.11 -17.92
N ARG A 204 1.75 -0.31 -17.98
CA ARG A 204 2.87 0.44 -17.41
C ARG A 204 4.03 0.50 -18.39
N TYR A 205 4.54 1.71 -18.62
CA TYR A 205 5.76 1.91 -19.37
C TYR A 205 6.94 1.75 -18.43
N VAL A 206 7.93 0.96 -18.83
CA VAL A 206 9.12 0.69 -18.03
C VAL A 206 10.34 1.22 -18.76
N LEU A 207 10.97 2.26 -18.17
CA LEU A 207 12.19 2.88 -18.68
C LEU A 207 13.38 2.36 -17.90
N MET A 208 14.40 1.83 -18.58
CA MET A 208 15.67 1.49 -17.94
C MET A 208 16.58 2.71 -17.85
N LYS A 209 16.92 3.12 -16.62
CA LYS A 209 17.94 4.14 -16.40
C LYS A 209 19.33 3.53 -16.54
N GLY A 210 20.15 4.10 -17.44
CA GLY A 210 21.60 3.87 -17.47
C GLY A 210 22.11 2.68 -18.31
N PHE A 211 21.28 1.91 -19.00
CA PHE A 211 21.78 0.85 -19.90
C PHE A 211 22.50 1.42 -21.15
N TRP A 212 22.23 2.67 -21.52
CA TRP A 212 22.93 3.39 -22.58
C TRP A 212 24.17 4.16 -22.10
N SER A 213 24.42 4.25 -20.79
CA SER A 213 25.65 4.87 -20.27
C SER A 213 26.62 3.79 -19.82
N ASN A 214 27.68 3.59 -20.62
CA ASN A 214 28.86 2.78 -20.28
C ASN A 214 29.52 3.25 -18.97
N GLN A 215 28.98 2.88 -17.82
CA GLN A 215 29.69 3.09 -16.56
C GLN A 215 29.47 1.91 -15.61
N SER A 216 30.55 1.14 -15.52
CA SER A 216 30.85 0.11 -14.55
C SER A 216 30.39 0.48 -13.15
N TYR A 217 29.22 0.00 -12.74
CA TYR A 217 28.78 0.02 -11.34
C TYR A 217 29.24 -1.27 -10.64
N THR A 218 30.54 -1.40 -10.47
CA THR A 218 31.15 -2.41 -9.59
C THR A 218 30.89 -2.05 -8.13
N GLY A 219 30.20 -2.93 -7.40
CA GLY A 219 30.37 -3.05 -5.94
C GLY A 219 29.38 -2.34 -5.00
N LYS A 220 28.34 -1.65 -5.46
CA LYS A 220 27.22 -1.23 -4.59
C LYS A 220 26.03 -2.17 -4.78
N LYS A 221 25.42 -2.65 -3.69
CA LYS A 221 24.11 -3.31 -3.74
C LYS A 221 23.13 -2.34 -4.41
N ILE A 222 22.88 -2.55 -5.69
CA ILE A 222 21.94 -1.76 -6.47
C ILE A 222 20.56 -2.12 -5.93
N ASP A 223 19.93 -1.14 -5.29
CA ASP A 223 18.52 -1.20 -4.96
C ASP A 223 17.78 -1.35 -6.30
N SER A 224 17.24 -2.54 -6.58
CA SER A 224 16.66 -2.90 -7.89
C SER A 224 15.52 -1.97 -8.31
N SER A 225 14.95 -1.26 -7.34
CA SER A 225 13.97 -0.18 -7.51
C SER A 225 14.50 1.07 -8.25
N ARG A 226 15.83 1.24 -8.37
CA ARG A 226 16.44 2.40 -9.06
C ARG A 226 16.81 2.16 -10.52
N LEU A 227 16.78 0.91 -10.99
CA LEU A 227 17.18 0.57 -12.36
C LEU A 227 16.06 0.82 -13.38
N PHE A 228 14.81 0.80 -12.92
CA PHE A 228 13.62 0.91 -13.75
C PHE A 228 12.71 2.03 -13.23
N GLU A 229 12.31 2.93 -14.11
CA GLU A 229 11.24 3.89 -13.84
C GLU A 229 9.96 3.42 -14.49
N MET A 230 8.86 3.41 -13.72
CA MET A 230 7.55 3.04 -14.22
C MET A 230 6.71 4.29 -14.44
N PHE A 231 6.21 4.47 -15.66
CA PHE A 231 5.23 5.48 -16.00
C PHE A 231 3.84 4.84 -16.17
N ASN A 232 2.84 5.37 -15.46
CA ASN A 232 1.46 4.91 -15.52
C ASN A 232 0.61 5.90 -16.32
N PRO A 233 0.22 5.59 -17.57
CA PRO A 233 -0.65 6.43 -18.37
C PRO A 233 -2.13 6.36 -17.92
N GLN A 234 -2.50 5.34 -17.14
CA GLN A 234 -3.84 5.09 -16.64
C GLN A 234 -3.99 5.50 -15.17
N GLU A 235 -3.34 6.59 -14.72
CA GLU A 235 -3.57 7.07 -13.36
C GLU A 235 -5.01 7.58 -13.19
N ILE A 236 -5.81 6.82 -12.44
CA ILE A 236 -7.16 7.23 -12.06
C ILE A 236 -7.10 7.80 -10.65
N PRO A 237 -7.85 8.86 -10.29
CA PRO A 237 -7.86 9.40 -8.93
C PRO A 237 -8.13 8.33 -7.85
N LEU A 238 -8.95 7.33 -8.17
CA LEU A 238 -9.33 6.21 -7.29
C LEU A 238 -8.21 5.16 -7.07
N ASP A 239 -7.08 5.26 -7.77
CA ASP A 239 -5.89 4.47 -7.45
C ASP A 239 -5.25 4.92 -6.14
N LYS A 240 -5.43 6.18 -5.74
CA LYS A 240 -4.97 6.68 -4.43
C LYS A 240 -5.88 6.13 -3.33
N LEU A 241 -5.27 5.46 -2.36
CA LEU A 241 -5.99 4.82 -1.24
C LEU A 241 -6.88 5.82 -0.49
N THR A 242 -6.42 7.06 -0.32
CA THR A 242 -7.16 8.16 0.31
C THR A 242 -8.45 8.49 -0.44
N PHE A 243 -8.37 8.71 -1.76
CA PHE A 243 -9.54 9.03 -2.57
C PHE A 243 -10.52 7.86 -2.69
N ARG A 244 -10.01 6.62 -2.78
CA ARG A 244 -10.83 5.41 -2.71
C ARG A 244 -11.59 5.31 -1.39
N PHE A 245 -10.92 5.57 -0.27
CA PHE A 245 -11.53 5.52 1.05
C PHE A 245 -12.59 6.61 1.23
N VAL A 246 -12.30 7.85 0.82
CA VAL A 246 -13.25 8.97 0.86
C VAL A 246 -14.49 8.65 0.02
N LYS A 247 -14.32 8.13 -1.20
CA LYS A 247 -15.46 7.72 -2.05
C LYS A 247 -16.30 6.64 -1.37
N ARG A 248 -15.66 5.63 -0.78
CA ARG A 248 -16.37 4.55 -0.08
C ARG A 248 -17.16 5.06 1.11
N LEU A 249 -16.59 5.98 1.90
CA LEU A 249 -17.26 6.60 3.02
C LEU A 249 -18.45 7.45 2.55
N PHE A 250 -18.25 8.25 1.50
CA PHE A 250 -19.32 9.03 0.87
C PHE A 250 -20.48 8.13 0.42
N ASP A 251 -20.18 7.03 -0.28
CA ASP A 251 -21.21 6.11 -0.78
C ASP A 251 -22.04 5.49 0.35
N ILE A 252 -21.38 5.11 1.45
CA ILE A 252 -22.05 4.54 2.62
C ILE A 252 -22.95 5.60 3.28
N LEU A 253 -22.43 6.80 3.53
CA LEU A 253 -23.17 7.87 4.18
C LEU A 253 -24.35 8.34 3.32
N PHE A 254 -24.11 8.56 2.03
CA PHE A 254 -25.15 8.97 1.08
C PHE A 254 -26.25 7.92 0.96
N SER A 255 -25.88 6.64 0.80
CA SER A 255 -26.86 5.54 0.73
C SER A 255 -27.66 5.44 2.03
N PHE A 256 -27.01 5.59 3.18
CA PHE A 256 -27.68 5.57 4.48
C PHE A 256 -28.71 6.71 4.63
N VAL A 257 -28.35 7.93 4.20
CA VAL A 257 -29.26 9.09 4.19
C VAL A 257 -30.45 8.83 3.26
N VAL A 258 -30.21 8.30 2.06
CA VAL A 258 -31.28 7.95 1.10
C VAL A 258 -32.23 6.90 1.69
N ILE A 259 -31.70 5.86 2.34
CA ILE A 259 -32.53 4.81 2.97
C ILE A 259 -33.42 5.40 4.07
N ILE A 260 -32.88 6.26 4.93
CA ILE A 260 -33.65 6.82 6.05
C ILE A 260 -34.63 7.91 5.60
N LEU A 261 -34.26 8.78 4.66
CA LEU A 261 -35.10 9.93 4.30
C LEU A 261 -36.06 9.65 3.15
N ILE A 262 -35.69 8.77 2.22
CA ILE A 262 -36.50 8.47 1.04
C ILE A 262 -37.23 7.15 1.25
N PHE A 263 -36.49 6.06 1.48
CA PHE A 263 -37.10 4.73 1.51
C PHE A 263 -37.99 4.47 2.72
N SER A 264 -37.76 5.15 3.85
CA SER A 264 -38.56 4.97 5.07
C SER A 264 -40.05 5.25 4.89
N TRP A 265 -40.44 6.22 4.08
CA TRP A 265 -41.84 6.58 3.83
C TRP A 265 -42.28 6.23 2.41
N LEU A 266 -41.37 6.29 1.43
CA LEU A 266 -41.71 5.98 0.05
C LEU A 266 -42.13 4.51 -0.13
N PHE A 267 -41.43 3.56 0.51
CA PHE A 267 -41.82 2.15 0.43
C PHE A 267 -43.19 1.86 1.07
N PRO A 268 -43.50 2.33 2.28
CA PRO A 268 -44.86 2.21 2.82
C PRO A 268 -45.94 2.78 1.90
N VAL A 269 -45.71 3.96 1.29
CA VAL A 269 -46.67 4.56 0.34
C VAL A 269 -46.85 3.67 -0.89
N ILE A 270 -45.75 3.17 -1.48
CA ILE A 270 -45.81 2.25 -2.62
C ILE A 270 -46.58 0.97 -2.24
N ILE A 271 -46.34 0.40 -1.05
CA ILE A 271 -47.06 -0.79 -0.58
C ILE A 271 -48.56 -0.52 -0.48
N VAL A 272 -48.96 0.64 0.06
CA VAL A 272 -50.37 1.04 0.15
C VAL A 272 -50.97 1.19 -1.25
N LEU A 273 -50.29 1.86 -2.18
CA LEU A 273 -50.76 2.04 -3.55
C LEU A 273 -50.92 0.70 -4.29
N ILE A 274 -49.94 -0.21 -4.18
CA ILE A 274 -50.03 -1.55 -4.75
C ILE A 274 -51.22 -2.31 -4.17
N LYS A 275 -51.45 -2.22 -2.85
CA LYS A 275 -52.57 -2.89 -2.19
C LYS A 275 -53.94 -2.33 -2.60
N LEU A 276 -54.01 -1.06 -2.99
CA LEU A 276 -55.23 -0.44 -3.50
C LEU A 276 -55.51 -0.84 -4.96
N ASP A 277 -54.47 -1.10 -5.76
CA ASP A 277 -54.58 -1.42 -7.19
C ASP A 277 -54.70 -2.93 -7.46
N SER A 278 -54.14 -3.78 -6.59
CA SER A 278 -54.17 -5.24 -6.70
C SER A 278 -55.29 -5.88 -5.86
N LYS A 279 -56.10 -6.77 -6.47
CA LYS A 279 -57.14 -7.59 -5.80
C LYS A 279 -56.61 -8.83 -5.04
N GLY A 280 -55.30 -9.03 -4.95
CA GLY A 280 -54.69 -10.20 -4.31
C GLY A 280 -53.76 -9.84 -3.14
N PRO A 281 -53.55 -10.75 -2.17
CA PRO A 281 -52.64 -10.50 -1.06
C PRO A 281 -51.18 -10.45 -1.54
N LEU A 282 -50.36 -9.63 -0.87
CA LEU A 282 -48.90 -9.71 -0.94
C LEU A 282 -48.41 -10.91 -0.14
#